data_AF-K6WA37-F1
#
_entry.id   AF-K6WA37-F1
#
_cell.length_a   1.000
_cell.length_b   1.000
_cell.length_c   1.000
_cell.angle_alpha   90.00
_cell.angle_beta   90.00
_cell.angle_gamma   90.00
#
_symmetry.space_group_name_H-M   'P 1'
#
loop_
_entity.id
_entity.type
_entity.pdbx_description
1 polymer ?
#
loop_
_entity_poly.entity_id
_entity_poly.type
_entity_poly.pdbx_seq_one_letter_code
_entity_poly.pdbx_strand_id
1 'polypeptide(L)'
;MTTAKYRRRDDLTTPAPGAHYIESGVKIYLMRDPAGLDRWVIDPSTVDGYALDPINDDMPINEECCCEDAHGCDRALARMAAAHLPTGVQVMVMLADALGYTITAQDQTR
;
A
#
# COMPACT_ATOMS: atom_id res chain seq x y z
N MET A 1 0.75 -20.78 7.45
CA MET A 1 1.53 -19.56 7.15
C MET A 1 1.54 -19.42 5.64
N THR A 2 0.84 -18.44 5.10
CA THR A 2 0.94 -18.08 3.67
C THR A 2 2.31 -17.47 3.44
N THR A 3 3.08 -18.00 2.49
CA THR A 3 4.32 -17.37 2.04
C THR A 3 3.95 -16.02 1.43
N ALA A 4 4.55 -14.93 1.91
CA ALA A 4 4.32 -13.61 1.34
C ALA A 4 4.70 -13.63 -0.15
N LYS A 5 3.78 -13.19 -1.02
CA LYS A 5 4.01 -13.16 -2.48
C LYS A 5 5.23 -12.29 -2.84
N TYR A 6 5.39 -11.17 -2.14
CA TYR A 6 6.48 -10.23 -2.33
C TYR A 6 7.49 -10.38 -1.18
N ARG A 7 8.77 -10.58 -1.52
CA ARG A 7 9.89 -10.59 -0.57
C ARG A 7 10.75 -9.35 -0.81
N ARG A 8 11.20 -8.71 0.28
CA ARG A 8 12.27 -7.70 0.25
C ARG A 8 13.53 -8.27 -0.43
N ARG A 9 14.28 -7.39 -1.10
CA ARG A 9 15.48 -7.75 -1.87
C ARG A 9 16.70 -6.89 -1.52
N ASP A 10 16.49 -5.86 -0.71
CA ASP A 10 17.52 -5.02 -0.12
C ASP A 10 18.26 -5.72 1.03
N ASP A 11 17.69 -6.79 1.59
CA ASP A 11 18.23 -7.61 2.70
C ASP A 11 19.02 -8.84 2.24
N LEU A 12 19.26 -9.00 0.93
CA LEU A 12 20.02 -10.12 0.40
C LEU A 12 21.51 -9.93 0.72
N THR A 13 22.24 -11.03 0.96
CA THR A 13 23.71 -11.04 1.16
C THR A 13 24.47 -10.35 0.03
N THR A 14 23.88 -10.31 -1.16
CA THR A 14 24.25 -9.36 -2.21
C THR A 14 22.94 -8.74 -2.69
N PRO A 15 22.62 -7.49 -2.31
CA PRO A 15 21.40 -6.82 -2.75
C PRO A 15 21.32 -6.83 -4.27
N ALA A 16 20.13 -7.09 -4.80
CA ALA A 16 19.96 -7.01 -6.24
C ALA A 16 20.21 -5.57 -6.71
N PRO A 17 20.87 -5.33 -7.85
CA PRO A 17 21.09 -3.97 -8.35
C PRO A 17 19.79 -3.17 -8.39
N GLY A 18 19.75 -2.03 -7.69
CA GLY A 18 18.58 -1.16 -7.60
C GLY A 18 17.48 -1.62 -6.63
N ALA A 19 17.72 -2.64 -5.80
CA ALA A 19 16.83 -3.02 -4.72
C ALA A 19 16.92 -2.03 -3.55
N HIS A 20 16.01 -1.05 -3.54
CA HIS A 20 15.83 -0.12 -2.43
C HIS A 20 14.45 -0.32 -1.82
N TYR A 21 14.39 -0.60 -0.52
CA TYR A 21 13.13 -0.68 0.21
C TYR A 21 12.64 0.72 0.53
N ILE A 22 11.38 1.00 0.18
CA ILE A 22 10.67 2.22 0.53
C ILE A 22 9.40 1.79 1.25
N GLU A 23 9.19 2.34 2.42
CA GLU A 23 8.01 2.10 3.24
C GLU A 23 7.00 3.23 3.08
N SER A 24 5.73 2.85 3.00
CA SER A 24 4.60 3.78 3.07
C SER A 24 3.38 3.06 3.61
N GLY A 25 2.45 3.82 4.18
CA GLY A 25 1.12 3.35 4.57
C GLY A 25 0.03 4.28 4.05
N VAL A 26 -1.14 3.73 3.76
CA VAL A 26 -2.33 4.49 3.38
C VAL A 26 -3.43 4.35 4.43
N LYS A 27 -4.28 5.37 4.58
CA LYS A 27 -5.45 5.33 5.46
C LYS A 27 -6.62 4.64 4.77
N ILE A 28 -7.23 3.68 5.47
CA ILE A 28 -8.54 3.12 5.14
C ILE A 28 -9.51 3.68 6.16
N TYR A 29 -10.37 4.60 5.73
CA TYR A 29 -11.33 5.25 6.61
C TYR A 29 -12.50 4.33 6.89
N LEU A 30 -12.86 4.23 8.17
CA LEU A 30 -13.98 3.44 8.65
C LEU A 30 -15.02 4.36 9.28
N MET A 31 -16.28 4.00 9.14
CA MET A 31 -17.40 4.64 9.82
C MET A 31 -18.25 3.59 10.52
N ARG A 32 -19.06 4.00 11.51
CA ARG A 32 -20.08 3.12 12.12
C ARG A 32 -21.16 2.84 11.08
N ASP A 33 -21.71 1.63 11.07
CA ASP A 33 -22.80 1.27 10.16
C ASP A 33 -23.97 2.27 10.28
N PRO A 34 -24.39 2.92 9.18
CA PRO A 34 -25.46 3.91 9.22
C PRO A 34 -26.83 3.31 9.58
N ALA A 35 -27.01 1.99 9.51
CA ALA A 35 -28.20 1.30 10.00
C ALA A 35 -28.26 1.20 11.54
N GLY A 36 -27.28 1.78 12.25
CA GLY A 36 -27.25 1.81 13.71
C GLY A 36 -26.69 0.55 14.36
N LEU A 37 -26.13 -0.37 13.57
CA LEU A 37 -25.43 -1.56 14.06
C LEU A 37 -24.04 -1.19 14.61
N ASP A 38 -23.62 -1.84 15.68
CA ASP A 38 -22.27 -1.65 16.25
C ASP A 38 -21.23 -2.47 15.48
N ARG A 39 -21.01 -2.07 14.23
CA ARG A 39 -19.94 -2.58 13.37
C ARG A 39 -19.32 -1.48 12.53
N TRP A 40 -18.07 -1.69 12.14
CA TRP A 40 -17.37 -0.84 11.20
C TRP A 40 -17.76 -1.18 9.76
N VAL A 41 -17.93 -0.15 8.94
CA VAL A 41 -18.03 -0.24 7.49
C VAL A 41 -17.00 0.70 6.86
N ILE A 42 -16.66 0.47 5.59
CA ILE A 42 -15.77 1.37 4.85
C ILE A 42 -16.48 2.72 4.66
N ASP A 43 -15.81 3.80 5.04
CA ASP A 43 -16.28 5.15 4.76
C ASP A 43 -16.23 5.41 3.25
N PRO A 44 -17.27 6.03 2.64
CA PRO A 44 -17.30 6.31 1.20
C PRO A 44 -16.07 7.06 0.66
N SER A 45 -15.41 7.89 1.47
CA SER A 45 -14.16 8.58 1.09
C SER A 45 -13.00 7.63 0.75
N THR A 46 -13.02 6.39 1.23
CA THR A 46 -12.00 5.39 0.87
C THR A 46 -12.16 4.87 -0.56
N VAL A 47 -13.37 4.93 -1.11
CA VAL A 47 -13.74 4.30 -2.40
C VAL A 47 -14.32 5.30 -3.40
N ASP A 48 -14.11 6.60 -3.19
CA ASP A 48 -14.59 7.68 -4.03
C ASP A 48 -13.82 7.85 -5.35
N GLY A 49 -12.75 7.08 -5.53
CA GLY A 49 -11.91 7.07 -6.74
C GLY A 49 -10.67 7.95 -6.65
N TYR A 50 -10.46 8.69 -5.57
CA TYR A 50 -9.25 9.48 -5.35
C TYR A 50 -8.15 8.64 -4.68
N ALA A 51 -6.91 9.16 -4.73
CA ALA A 51 -5.77 8.57 -4.04
C ALA A 51 -6.00 8.63 -2.53
N LEU A 52 -5.68 7.55 -1.83
CA LEU A 52 -5.79 7.52 -0.37
C LEU A 52 -4.71 8.39 0.28
N ASP A 53 -5.03 8.90 1.45
CA ASP A 53 -4.08 9.67 2.25
C ASP A 53 -2.98 8.79 2.84
N PRO A 54 -1.75 9.31 3.00
CA PRO A 54 -0.73 8.62 3.75
C PRO A 54 -1.13 8.51 5.22
N ILE A 55 -0.59 7.50 5.91
CA ILE A 55 -0.86 7.28 7.33
C ILE A 55 -0.42 8.47 8.20
N ASN A 56 0.67 9.14 7.81
CA ASN A 56 1.17 10.40 8.38
C ASN A 56 1.92 11.20 7.31
N ASP A 57 2.29 12.45 7.63
CA ASP A 57 2.93 13.38 6.68
C ASP A 57 4.41 13.07 6.42
N ASP A 58 5.01 12.18 7.23
CA ASP A 58 6.43 11.80 7.13
C ASP A 58 6.66 10.68 6.10
N MET A 59 5.60 10.12 5.51
CA MET A 59 5.68 9.02 4.55
C MET A 59 5.73 9.52 3.09
N PRO A 60 6.39 8.79 2.18
CA PRO A 60 7.14 7.54 2.40
C PRO A 60 8.50 7.74 3.09
N ILE A 61 9.10 6.66 3.61
CA ILE A 61 10.45 6.66 4.23
C ILE A 61 11.32 5.52 3.69
N ASN A 62 12.64 5.61 3.90
CA ASN A 62 13.63 4.61 3.45
C ASN A 62 14.54 4.09 4.59
N GLU A 63 14.20 4.38 5.85
CA GLU A 63 15.06 4.14 7.03
C GLU A 63 15.40 2.65 7.23
N GLU A 64 14.49 1.77 6.85
CA GLU A 64 14.66 0.32 7.00
C GLU A 64 15.43 -0.34 5.83
N CYS A 65 15.86 0.41 4.82
CA CYS A 65 16.52 -0.16 3.64
C CYS A 65 17.95 -0.65 3.94
N CYS A 66 18.24 -1.92 3.64
CA CYS A 66 19.52 -2.57 3.98
C CYS A 66 20.59 -2.55 2.86
N CYS A 67 20.40 -1.81 1.77
CA CYS A 67 21.23 -1.92 0.56
C CYS A 67 22.60 -1.20 0.60
N GLU A 68 22.92 -0.48 1.69
CA GLU A 68 24.14 0.34 1.88
C GLU A 68 24.38 1.49 0.86
N ASP A 69 23.62 1.59 -0.24
CA ASP A 69 23.67 2.70 -1.21
C ASP A 69 22.73 3.86 -0.82
N ALA A 70 23.23 4.76 0.03
CA ALA A 70 22.47 5.94 0.50
C ALA A 70 21.93 6.81 -0.64
N HIS A 71 22.76 7.08 -1.68
CA HIS A 71 22.32 7.89 -2.80
C HIS A 71 21.24 7.20 -3.64
N GLY A 72 21.30 5.87 -3.76
CA GLY A 72 20.25 5.07 -4.38
C GLY A 72 18.94 5.10 -3.59
N CYS A 73 19.03 5.01 -2.26
CA CYS A 73 17.88 5.13 -1.36
C CYS A 73 17.19 6.50 -1.52
N ASP A 74 17.95 7.60 -1.56
CA ASP A 74 17.38 8.95 -1.74
C ASP A 74 16.68 9.11 -3.10
N ARG A 75 17.29 8.57 -4.17
CA ARG A 75 16.67 8.58 -5.50
C ARG A 75 15.40 7.74 -5.53
N ALA A 76 15.40 6.57 -4.89
CA ALA A 76 14.22 5.71 -4.82
C ALA A 76 13.09 6.39 -4.03
N LEU A 77 13.44 7.00 -2.89
CA LEU A 77 12.52 7.74 -2.04
C LEU A 77 11.88 8.91 -2.81
N ALA A 78 12.68 9.74 -3.47
CA ALA A 78 12.17 10.88 -4.25
C ALA A 78 11.21 10.44 -5.37
N ARG A 79 11.49 9.32 -6.04
CA ARG A 79 10.57 8.78 -7.07
C ARG A 79 9.26 8.28 -6.46
N MET A 80 9.32 7.62 -5.31
CA MET A 80 8.13 7.11 -4.63
C MET A 80 7.29 8.23 -4.00
N ALA A 81 7.92 9.27 -3.47
CA ALA A 81 7.23 10.47 -2.96
C ALA A 81 6.49 11.22 -4.08
N ALA A 82 6.97 11.15 -5.32
CA ALA A 82 6.30 11.71 -6.49
C ALA A 82 5.23 10.78 -7.10
N ALA A 83 5.17 9.52 -6.69
CA ALA A 83 4.17 8.57 -7.17
C ALA A 83 2.83 8.79 -6.48
N HIS A 84 1.72 8.64 -7.21
CA HIS A 84 0.40 8.68 -6.60
C HIS A 84 0.19 7.47 -5.68
N LEU A 85 -0.34 7.73 -4.47
CA LEU A 85 -0.83 6.68 -3.59
C LEU A 85 -2.01 5.94 -4.24
N PRO A 86 -2.20 4.65 -3.93
CA PRO A 86 -3.27 3.87 -4.52
C PRO A 86 -4.65 4.38 -4.08
N THR A 87 -5.64 4.20 -4.94
CA THR A 87 -7.07 4.33 -4.59
C THR A 87 -7.54 3.12 -3.78
N GLY A 88 -8.70 3.20 -3.12
CA GLY A 88 -9.27 2.05 -2.40
C GLY A 88 -9.46 0.80 -3.27
N VAL A 89 -9.86 0.98 -4.54
CA VAL A 89 -9.98 -0.14 -5.50
C VAL A 89 -8.63 -0.78 -5.78
N GLN A 90 -7.58 0.03 -5.96
CA GLN A 90 -6.24 -0.48 -6.20
C GLN A 90 -5.70 -1.22 -4.97
N VAL A 91 -5.94 -0.71 -3.75
CA VAL A 91 -5.57 -1.41 -2.51
C VAL A 91 -6.28 -2.76 -2.41
N MET A 92 -7.58 -2.83 -2.72
CA MET A 92 -8.32 -4.09 -2.73
C MET A 92 -7.66 -5.13 -3.65
N VAL A 93 -7.29 -4.72 -4.88
CA VAL A 93 -6.59 -5.58 -5.84
C VAL A 93 -5.22 -6.02 -5.32
N MET A 94 -4.43 -5.09 -4.77
CA MET A 94 -3.11 -5.39 -4.20
C MET A 94 -3.19 -6.38 -3.04
N LEU A 95 -4.18 -6.23 -2.16
CA LEU A 95 -4.41 -7.15 -1.03
C LEU A 95 -4.81 -8.54 -1.51
N ALA A 96 -5.78 -8.64 -2.44
CA ALA A 96 -6.17 -9.93 -2.98
C ALA A 96 -5.00 -10.63 -3.65
N ASP A 97 -4.22 -9.89 -4.45
CA ASP A 97 -3.02 -10.38 -5.12
C ASP A 97 -1.97 -10.92 -4.14
N ALA A 98 -1.66 -10.15 -3.08
CA ALA A 98 -0.71 -10.54 -2.04
C ALA A 98 -1.17 -11.77 -1.24
N LEU A 99 -2.48 -11.95 -1.10
CA LEU A 99 -3.10 -13.06 -0.37
C LEU A 99 -3.43 -14.28 -1.27
N GLY A 100 -3.21 -14.18 -2.59
CA GLY A 100 -3.50 -15.26 -3.54
C GLY A 100 -4.98 -15.43 -3.87
N TYR A 101 -5.81 -14.40 -3.67
CA TYR A 101 -7.21 -14.39 -4.05
C TYR A 101 -7.41 -13.77 -5.44
N THR A 102 -8.45 -14.23 -6.13
CA THR A 102 -9.01 -13.53 -7.30
C THR A 102 -10.19 -12.68 -6.86
N ILE A 103 -10.32 -11.48 -7.41
CA ILE A 103 -11.48 -10.62 -7.20
C ILE A 103 -12.43 -10.78 -8.38
N THR A 104 -13.69 -11.03 -8.08
CA THR A 104 -14.78 -10.97 -9.06
C THR A 104 -15.65 -9.78 -8.71
N ALA A 105 -15.71 -8.79 -9.60
CA ALA A 105 -16.66 -7.70 -9.45
C ALA A 105 -18.09 -8.27 -9.59
N GLN A 106 -18.98 -7.86 -8.70
CA GLN A 106 -20.41 -8.08 -8.93
C GLN A 106 -20.92 -6.91 -9.77
N ASP A 107 -21.72 -7.20 -10.79
CA ASP A 107 -22.40 -6.16 -11.58
C ASP A 107 -23.22 -5.29 -10.63
N GLN A 108 -22.74 -4.07 -10.40
CA GLN A 108 -23.51 -3.04 -9.73
C GLN A 108 -24.38 -2.37 -10.78
N THR A 109 -25.39 -3.11 -11.26
CA THR A 109 -26.48 -2.49 -12.00
C THR A 109 -27.24 -1.62 -10.99
N ARG A 110 -27.06 -0.30 -11.09
CA ARG A 110 -27.87 0.70 -10.40
C ARG A 110 -28.56 1.57 -11.44
#